data_AF-A0A4Z0KTB8-F1
#
_entry.id   AF-A0A4Z0KTB8-F1
#
_cell.length_a   1.000
_cell.length_b   1.000
_cell.length_c   1.000
_cell.angle_alpha   90.00
_cell.angle_beta   90.00
_cell.angle_gamma   90.00
#
_symmetry.space_group_name_H-M   'P 1'
#
loop_
_entity.id
_entity.type
_entity.pdbx_description
1 polymer ?
#
loop_
_entity_poly.entity_id
_entity_poly.type
_entity_poly.pdbx_seq_one_letter_code
_entity_poly.pdbx_strand_id
1 'polypeptide(L)'
;MADQTNPWDTAQVADTTTQTADAWGTPAGVATDGGSTDWLNSAPAPAPEHFSLLDPFHKTLIPLDSWVTEGIDWVVTHFRPLFQGIRVPVDYILNGFQQLLLGMPAPVAIILFALIAWQVSGVGMGIAALISLIAIGAIGAWSQAMITLALVLTALLFCVVIGLPMGIWLARSPRAAKIVRPLLDAMQTTPAFVYLVPIVMLFGIGNVPGVVVTIIFALPPIIRLTVLGISQVR
;
A
#
# COMPACT_ATOMS: atom_id res chain seq x y z
N MET A 1 7.10 51.84 47.57
CA MET A 1 7.54 52.39 46.26
C MET A 1 8.65 51.50 45.76
N ALA A 2 8.69 51.22 44.45
CA ALA A 2 9.77 50.54 43.72
C ALA A 2 11.18 51.07 44.12
N ASP A 3 12.32 50.37 44.03
CA ASP A 3 12.65 49.04 43.47
C ASP A 3 13.97 48.55 44.18
N GLN A 4 14.75 47.51 43.82
CA GLN A 4 14.84 46.63 42.65
C GLN A 4 15.46 45.25 43.04
N THR A 5 15.51 44.29 42.12
CA THR A 5 16.34 43.06 42.21
C THR A 5 17.72 43.23 41.56
N ASN A 6 18.76 42.57 42.09
CA ASN A 6 19.98 42.30 41.31
C ASN A 6 20.38 40.81 41.41
N PRO A 7 20.07 39.98 40.38
CA PRO A 7 20.34 38.54 40.38
C PRO A 7 21.73 38.16 39.86
N TRP A 8 22.66 39.11 39.71
CA TRP A 8 23.96 38.90 39.04
C TRP A 8 25.19 38.98 39.96
N ASP A 9 25.05 38.78 41.27
CA ASP A 9 26.20 38.76 42.18
C ASP A 9 26.94 37.42 42.11
N THR A 10 27.89 37.33 41.19
CA THR A 10 28.64 36.10 40.89
C THR A 10 29.93 35.99 41.73
N ALA A 11 29.86 35.35 42.89
CA ALA A 11 31.03 34.75 43.54
C ALA A 11 30.68 33.73 44.64
N GLN A 12 30.92 32.44 44.41
CA GLN A 12 32.07 31.74 45.01
C GLN A 12 32.20 30.30 44.50
N VAL A 13 33.45 29.89 44.28
CA VAL A 13 33.86 28.59 43.71
C VAL A 13 34.38 27.69 44.84
N ALA A 14 34.03 26.40 44.81
CA ALA A 14 34.83 25.33 45.42
C ALA A 14 34.53 23.98 44.74
N ASP A 15 35.58 23.28 44.31
CA ASP A 15 35.52 22.01 43.58
C ASP A 15 35.00 20.83 44.40
N THR A 16 34.41 19.83 43.74
CA THR A 16 35.05 18.49 43.67
C THR A 16 34.43 17.54 42.63
N THR A 17 35.33 16.87 41.89
CA THR A 17 35.18 15.54 41.25
C THR A 17 34.01 15.25 40.29
N THR A 18 34.38 15.18 39.02
CA THR A 18 33.83 14.31 37.96
C THR A 18 32.84 13.20 38.38
N GLN A 19 31.58 13.36 37.98
CA GLN A 19 30.71 12.25 37.63
C GLN A 19 30.04 12.54 36.28
N THR A 20 30.54 11.91 35.23
CA THR A 20 29.79 11.71 33.99
C THR A 20 28.59 10.82 34.30
N ALA A 21 27.43 11.44 34.54
CA ALA A 21 26.17 10.73 34.61
C ALA A 21 25.68 10.43 33.19
N ASP A 22 25.58 9.14 32.86
CA ASP A 22 25.09 8.70 31.55
C ASP A 22 23.66 9.21 31.32
N ALA A 23 23.41 9.80 30.15
CA ALA A 23 22.11 10.42 29.80
C ALA A 23 20.91 9.45 29.75
N TRP A 24 21.12 8.16 30.05
CA TRP A 24 20.14 7.09 30.03
C TRP A 24 20.25 6.13 31.24
N GLY A 25 20.90 6.56 32.33
CA GLY A 25 21.00 5.80 33.59
C GLY A 25 19.94 6.19 34.61
N THR A 26 19.06 5.27 34.99
CA THR A 26 18.04 5.49 36.04
C THR A 26 18.68 5.69 37.42
N PRO A 27 18.45 6.82 38.12
CA PRO A 27 18.95 6.99 39.48
C PRO A 27 18.20 6.07 40.46
N ALA A 28 18.93 5.15 41.09
CA ALA A 28 18.39 4.36 42.19
C ALA A 28 18.29 5.22 43.45
N GLY A 29 17.07 5.41 43.98
CA GLY A 29 16.83 6.03 45.29
C GLY A 29 16.23 7.43 45.26
N VAL A 30 14.96 7.55 44.86
CA VAL A 30 14.07 8.65 45.26
C VAL A 30 12.78 8.02 45.80
N ALA A 31 12.20 8.65 46.84
CA ALA A 31 11.08 8.10 47.59
C ALA A 31 9.81 7.86 46.73
N THR A 32 9.02 6.88 47.15
CA THR A 32 7.74 6.51 46.54
C THR A 32 6.70 7.62 46.73
N ASP A 33 6.58 8.51 45.75
CA ASP A 33 5.43 9.40 45.62
C ASP A 33 4.42 8.78 44.63
N GLY A 34 3.24 8.41 45.12
CA GLY A 34 2.30 7.50 44.47
C GLY A 34 1.46 8.13 43.35
N GLY A 35 2.10 8.79 42.38
CA GLY A 35 1.39 9.56 41.32
C GLY A 35 1.87 9.35 39.88
N SER A 36 2.93 8.59 39.61
CA SER A 36 3.55 8.52 38.27
C SER A 36 3.11 7.35 37.38
N THR A 37 2.27 6.44 37.87
CA THR A 37 1.75 5.26 37.12
C THR A 37 0.24 5.26 36.93
N ASP A 38 -0.48 6.27 37.43
CA ASP A 38 -1.94 6.32 37.38
C ASP A 38 -2.46 6.64 35.96
N TRP A 39 -1.73 7.48 35.22
CA TRP A 39 -2.07 7.91 33.85
C TRP A 39 -2.17 6.77 32.80
N LEU A 40 -1.56 5.62 33.07
CA LEU A 40 -1.64 4.43 32.21
C LEU A 40 -2.95 3.62 32.42
N ASN A 41 -3.59 3.79 33.58
CA ASN A 41 -4.81 3.06 33.96
C ASN A 41 -6.04 3.98 34.07
N SER A 42 -5.83 5.29 34.17
CA SER A 42 -6.88 6.31 34.19
C SER A 42 -7.32 6.75 32.79
N ALA A 43 -7.47 5.79 31.87
CA ALA A 43 -8.26 6.03 30.66
C ALA A 43 -9.69 6.34 31.10
N PRO A 44 -10.30 7.48 30.74
CA PRO A 44 -11.67 7.78 31.12
C PRO A 44 -12.58 6.65 30.63
N ALA A 45 -13.31 6.01 31.55
CA ALA A 45 -14.31 5.01 31.17
C ALA A 45 -15.27 5.64 30.15
N PRO A 46 -15.63 4.96 29.04
CA PRO A 46 -16.44 5.54 28.00
C PRO A 46 -17.75 6.06 28.61
N ALA A 47 -17.97 7.37 28.46
CA ALA A 47 -19.12 8.02 29.06
C ALA A 47 -20.42 7.40 28.54
N PRO A 48 -21.49 7.29 29.36
CA PRO A 48 -22.76 6.75 28.89
C PRO A 48 -23.34 7.65 27.80
N GLU A 49 -23.27 7.17 26.55
CA GLU A 49 -23.71 7.84 25.32
C GLU A 49 -25.19 8.23 25.37
N HIS A 50 -25.51 9.43 25.83
CA HIS A 50 -26.85 9.99 25.82
C HIS A 50 -27.27 10.43 24.40
N PHE A 51 -28.51 10.11 24.02
CA PHE A 51 -29.07 10.53 22.73
C PHE A 51 -29.24 12.06 22.69
N SER A 52 -28.42 12.75 21.90
CA SER A 52 -28.50 14.20 21.71
C SER A 52 -29.51 14.54 20.61
N LEU A 53 -30.53 15.32 20.96
CA LEU A 53 -31.58 15.78 20.03
C LEU A 53 -31.05 16.69 18.91
N LEU A 54 -29.89 17.33 19.12
CA LEU A 54 -29.22 18.19 18.14
C LEU A 54 -28.33 17.42 17.16
N ASP A 55 -28.00 16.16 17.45
CA ASP A 55 -27.19 15.32 16.58
C ASP A 55 -27.67 13.85 16.61
N PRO A 56 -28.85 13.56 16.03
CA PRO A 56 -29.50 12.25 16.13
C PRO A 56 -28.78 11.14 15.35
N PHE A 57 -27.74 11.46 14.57
CA PHE A 57 -27.01 10.53 13.71
C PHE A 57 -25.62 10.15 14.24
N HIS A 58 -25.18 10.69 15.38
CA HIS A 58 -23.96 10.23 16.05
C HIS A 58 -24.04 8.78 16.55
N LYS A 59 -25.25 8.27 16.83
CA LYS A 59 -25.44 6.83 17.05
C LYS A 59 -25.61 6.09 15.73
N THR A 60 -24.75 5.13 15.49
CA THR A 60 -24.80 4.21 14.34
C THR A 60 -26.04 3.32 14.40
N LEU A 61 -27.16 3.78 13.82
CA LEU A 61 -28.46 3.09 13.86
C LEU A 61 -28.48 1.74 13.11
N ILE A 62 -27.55 1.51 12.19
CA ILE A 62 -27.38 0.26 11.44
C ILE A 62 -25.92 -0.18 11.62
N PRO A 63 -25.63 -1.32 12.29
CA PRO A 63 -24.27 -1.72 12.63
C PRO A 63 -23.54 -2.38 11.44
N LEU A 64 -23.45 -1.65 10.31
CA LEU A 64 -22.81 -2.12 9.08
C LEU A 64 -21.34 -2.50 9.31
N ASP A 65 -20.65 -1.77 10.19
CA ASP A 65 -19.25 -2.02 10.56
C ASP A 65 -19.04 -3.42 11.13
N SER A 66 -19.87 -3.86 12.09
CA SER A 66 -19.76 -5.21 12.66
C SER A 66 -20.10 -6.29 11.63
N TRP A 67 -21.12 -6.07 10.79
CA TRP A 67 -21.49 -7.03 9.74
C TRP A 67 -20.43 -7.16 8.64
N VAL A 68 -19.77 -6.06 8.28
CA VAL A 68 -18.65 -6.06 7.33
C VAL A 68 -17.43 -6.75 7.95
N THR A 69 -17.12 -6.47 9.22
CA THR A 69 -15.99 -7.09 9.93
C THR A 69 -16.18 -8.60 10.08
N GLU A 70 -17.32 -9.04 10.61
CA GLU A 70 -17.67 -10.46 10.76
C GLU A 70 -17.72 -11.17 9.39
N GLY A 71 -18.24 -10.50 8.35
CA GLY A 71 -18.24 -11.00 6.98
C GLY A 71 -16.82 -11.18 6.40
N ILE A 72 -15.92 -10.22 6.62
CA ILE A 72 -14.51 -10.31 6.21
C ILE A 72 -13.82 -11.46 6.95
N ASP A 73 -13.96 -11.55 8.27
CA ASP A 73 -13.35 -12.61 9.08
C ASP A 73 -13.86 -14.00 8.69
N TRP A 74 -15.15 -14.13 8.38
CA TRP A 74 -15.73 -15.38 7.85
C TRP A 74 -15.12 -15.75 6.48
N VAL A 75 -14.99 -14.79 5.56
CA VAL A 75 -14.35 -15.02 4.24
C VAL A 75 -12.88 -15.38 4.41
N VAL A 76 -12.14 -14.69 5.29
CA VAL A 76 -10.73 -14.98 5.59
C VAL A 76 -10.57 -16.37 6.19
N THR A 77 -11.45 -16.78 7.09
CA THR A 77 -11.36 -18.10 7.72
C THR A 77 -11.65 -19.24 6.72
N HIS A 78 -12.67 -19.10 5.87
CA HIS A 78 -13.13 -20.19 4.99
C HIS A 78 -12.46 -20.21 3.61
N PHE A 79 -12.22 -19.04 3.00
CA PHE A 79 -11.73 -18.97 1.61
C PHE A 79 -10.23 -18.77 1.49
N ARG A 80 -9.50 -18.52 2.58
CA ARG A 80 -8.03 -18.38 2.53
C ARG A 80 -7.31 -19.54 1.83
N PRO A 81 -7.68 -20.83 1.97
CA PRO A 81 -7.09 -21.90 1.16
C PRO A 81 -7.27 -21.71 -0.36
N LEU A 82 -8.43 -21.22 -0.81
CA LEU A 82 -8.70 -20.91 -2.21
C LEU A 82 -7.84 -19.74 -2.70
N PHE A 83 -7.80 -18.64 -1.95
CA PHE A 83 -6.99 -17.47 -2.31
C PHE A 83 -5.48 -17.76 -2.29
N GLN A 84 -5.00 -18.60 -1.36
CA GLN A 84 -3.63 -19.11 -1.37
C GLN A 84 -3.37 -20.02 -2.58
N GLY A 85 -4.34 -20.83 -3.02
CA GLY A 85 -4.25 -21.56 -4.29
C GLY A 85 -4.11 -20.64 -5.51
N ILE A 86 -4.89 -19.55 -5.56
CA ILE A 86 -4.80 -18.51 -6.61
C ILE A 86 -3.47 -17.74 -6.52
N ARG A 87 -2.89 -17.59 -5.32
CA ARG A 87 -1.59 -16.94 -5.10
C ARG A 87 -0.47 -17.67 -5.86
N VAL A 88 -0.45 -19.01 -5.85
CA VAL A 88 0.67 -19.82 -6.37
C VAL A 88 1.09 -19.45 -7.82
N PRO A 89 0.21 -19.45 -8.84
CA PRO A 89 0.62 -19.08 -10.20
C PRO A 89 1.06 -17.62 -10.32
N VAL A 90 0.47 -16.71 -9.53
CA VAL A 90 0.87 -15.28 -9.53
C VAL A 90 2.27 -15.13 -8.93
N ASP A 91 2.55 -15.79 -7.80
CA ASP A 91 3.85 -15.80 -7.13
C ASP A 91 4.91 -16.44 -8.03
N TYR A 92 4.61 -17.58 -8.65
CA TYR A 92 5.54 -18.27 -9.56
C TYR A 92 5.98 -17.37 -10.74
N ILE A 93 5.02 -16.75 -11.43
CA ILE A 93 5.31 -15.84 -12.56
C ILE A 93 6.05 -14.58 -12.08
N LEU A 94 5.64 -14.01 -10.95
CA LEU A 94 6.27 -12.84 -10.35
C LEU A 94 7.73 -13.11 -9.99
N ASN A 95 8.03 -14.25 -9.35
CA ASN A 95 9.40 -14.65 -9.04
C ASN A 95 10.20 -14.92 -10.31
N GLY A 96 9.59 -15.50 -11.35
CA GLY A 96 10.22 -15.65 -12.68
C GLY A 96 10.64 -14.31 -13.29
N PHE A 97 9.75 -13.30 -13.29
CA PHE A 97 10.10 -11.96 -13.75
C PHE A 97 11.14 -11.27 -12.86
N GLN A 98 11.04 -11.38 -11.54
CA GLN A 98 12.04 -10.82 -10.61
C GLN A 98 13.42 -11.44 -10.83
N GLN A 99 13.51 -12.77 -10.97
CA GLN A 99 14.78 -13.47 -11.25
C GLN A 99 15.38 -13.08 -12.60
N LEU A 100 14.54 -12.95 -13.64
CA LEU A 100 14.98 -12.51 -14.97
C LEU A 100 15.52 -11.07 -14.96
N LEU A 101 14.82 -10.16 -14.27
CA LEU A 101 15.16 -8.72 -14.24
C LEU A 101 16.32 -8.41 -13.29
N LEU A 102 16.36 -9.02 -12.10
CA LEU A 102 17.42 -8.82 -11.10
C LEU A 102 18.68 -9.64 -11.42
N GLY A 103 18.54 -10.78 -12.11
CA GLY A 103 19.67 -11.60 -12.57
C GLY A 103 20.43 -10.99 -13.75
N MET A 104 19.87 -9.99 -14.43
CA MET A 104 20.55 -9.29 -15.52
C MET A 104 21.50 -8.21 -14.96
N PRO A 105 22.79 -8.19 -15.36
CA PRO A 105 23.69 -7.12 -14.96
C PRO A 105 23.17 -5.75 -15.40
N ALA A 106 23.13 -4.78 -14.48
CA ALA A 106 22.47 -3.48 -14.71
C ALA A 106 22.90 -2.77 -16.02
N PRO A 107 24.19 -2.72 -16.43
CA PRO A 107 24.57 -2.11 -17.72
C PRO A 107 23.93 -2.79 -18.94
N VAL A 108 23.75 -4.11 -18.91
CA VAL A 108 23.11 -4.88 -19.98
C VAL A 108 21.63 -4.54 -20.07
N ALA A 109 20.94 -4.50 -18.93
CA ALA A 109 19.53 -4.12 -18.85
C ALA A 109 19.29 -2.67 -19.29
N ILE A 110 20.15 -1.73 -18.88
CA ILE A 110 20.11 -0.31 -19.31
C ILE A 110 20.18 -0.21 -20.83
N ILE A 111 21.16 -0.86 -21.46
CA ILE A 111 21.33 -0.85 -22.92
C ILE A 111 20.13 -1.52 -23.61
N LEU A 112 19.70 -2.69 -23.12
CA LEU A 112 18.57 -3.43 -23.68
C LEU A 112 17.27 -2.60 -23.68
N PHE A 113 16.90 -2.01 -22.54
CA PHE A 113 15.69 -1.19 -22.45
C PHE A 113 15.79 0.12 -23.24
N ALA A 114 16.97 0.76 -23.29
CA ALA A 114 17.20 1.93 -24.13
C ALA A 114 17.05 1.60 -25.64
N LEU A 115 17.55 0.44 -26.08
CA LEU A 115 17.38 -0.03 -27.46
C LEU A 115 15.93 -0.38 -27.78
N ILE A 116 15.19 -0.99 -26.85
CA ILE A 116 13.74 -1.25 -27.02
C ILE A 116 12.97 0.07 -27.12
N ALA A 117 13.23 1.04 -26.24
CA ALA A 117 12.60 2.36 -26.29
C ALA A 117 12.95 3.12 -27.58
N TRP A 118 14.20 3.00 -28.05
CA TRP A 118 14.63 3.55 -29.34
C TRP A 118 13.85 2.95 -30.51
N GLN A 119 13.74 1.63 -30.57
CA GLN A 119 13.12 0.92 -31.69
C GLN A 119 11.60 1.14 -31.76
N VAL A 120 10.92 1.28 -30.62
CA VAL A 120 9.46 1.45 -30.54
C VAL A 120 9.03 2.91 -30.73
N SER A 121 9.83 3.88 -30.24
CA SER A 121 9.40 5.29 -30.13
C SER A 121 10.42 6.32 -30.66
N GLY A 122 11.49 5.89 -31.30
CA GLY A 122 12.48 6.76 -31.95
C GLY A 122 13.63 7.23 -31.05
N VAL A 123 14.63 7.88 -31.68
CA VAL A 123 15.94 8.20 -31.07
C VAL A 123 15.83 8.97 -29.76
N GLY A 124 14.95 9.98 -29.71
CA GLY A 124 14.75 10.80 -28.51
C GLY A 124 14.29 9.99 -27.29
N MET A 125 13.38 9.04 -27.48
CA MET A 125 12.89 8.17 -26.41
C MET A 125 13.94 7.16 -25.95
N GLY A 126 14.77 6.64 -26.86
CA GLY A 126 15.91 5.79 -26.51
C GLY A 126 16.93 6.50 -25.61
N ILE A 127 17.31 7.74 -25.96
CA ILE A 127 18.23 8.56 -25.16
C ILE A 127 17.61 8.95 -23.82
N ALA A 128 16.33 9.34 -23.79
CA ALA A 128 15.62 9.66 -22.56
C ALA A 128 15.53 8.44 -21.60
N ALA A 129 15.24 7.25 -22.14
CA ALA A 129 15.23 6.01 -21.37
C ALA A 129 16.62 5.66 -20.82
N LEU A 130 17.68 5.79 -21.64
CA LEU A 130 19.06 5.55 -21.23
C LEU A 130 19.46 6.44 -20.04
N ILE A 131 19.23 7.76 -20.16
CA ILE A 131 19.55 8.73 -19.10
C ILE A 131 18.74 8.43 -17.82
N SER A 132 17.45 8.13 -17.96
CA SER A 132 16.57 7.84 -16.82
C SER A 132 16.98 6.56 -16.07
N LEU A 133 17.33 5.49 -16.80
CA LEU A 133 17.75 4.23 -16.20
C LEU A 133 19.13 4.34 -15.53
N ILE A 134 20.06 5.11 -16.12
CA ILE A 134 21.34 5.45 -15.47
C ILE A 134 21.10 6.24 -14.18
N ALA A 135 20.19 7.23 -14.19
CA ALA A 135 19.85 8.00 -12.99
C ALA A 135 19.24 7.13 -11.88
N ILE A 136 18.31 6.22 -12.22
CA ILE A 136 17.73 5.23 -11.28
C ILE A 136 18.82 4.32 -10.68
N GLY A 137 19.79 3.90 -11.49
CA GLY A 137 20.96 3.16 -11.01
C GLY A 137 21.84 3.98 -10.07
N ALA A 138 22.12 5.23 -10.42
CA ALA A 138 22.99 6.14 -9.66
C ALA A 138 22.44 6.49 -8.27
N ILE A 139 21.11 6.58 -8.10
CA ILE A 139 20.47 6.77 -6.78
C ILE A 139 20.31 5.46 -5.98
N GLY A 140 20.82 4.33 -6.46
CA GLY A 140 20.73 3.02 -5.80
C GLY A 140 19.34 2.35 -5.87
N ALA A 141 18.37 2.93 -6.58
CA ALA A 141 17.00 2.42 -6.65
C ALA A 141 16.81 1.25 -7.64
N TRP A 142 17.89 0.74 -8.24
CA TRP A 142 17.86 -0.28 -9.30
C TRP A 142 17.02 -1.52 -8.95
N SER A 143 17.28 -2.14 -7.80
CA SER A 143 16.56 -3.36 -7.37
C SER A 143 15.07 -3.09 -7.20
N GLN A 144 14.70 -1.96 -6.58
CA GLN A 144 13.30 -1.57 -6.40
C GLN A 144 12.60 -1.29 -7.74
N ALA A 145 13.29 -0.65 -8.69
CA ALA A 145 12.77 -0.42 -10.04
C ALA A 145 12.55 -1.72 -10.83
N MET A 146 13.43 -2.72 -10.66
CA MET A 146 13.24 -4.04 -11.28
C MET A 146 12.10 -4.83 -10.62
N ILE A 147 11.91 -4.71 -9.31
CA ILE A 147 10.77 -5.30 -8.59
C ILE A 147 9.46 -4.67 -9.02
N THR A 148 9.37 -3.33 -9.13
CA THR A 148 8.15 -2.67 -9.61
C THR A 148 7.86 -2.98 -11.08
N LEU A 149 8.87 -3.09 -11.93
CA LEU A 149 8.70 -3.56 -13.30
C LEU A 149 8.19 -5.01 -13.33
N ALA A 150 8.73 -5.92 -12.50
CA ALA A 150 8.25 -7.29 -12.38
C ALA A 150 6.78 -7.37 -11.91
N LEU A 151 6.39 -6.56 -10.92
CA LEU A 151 5.01 -6.42 -10.44
C LEU A 151 4.07 -6.00 -11.57
N VAL A 152 4.43 -4.95 -12.32
CA VAL A 152 3.62 -4.42 -13.42
C VAL A 152 3.53 -5.41 -14.59
N LEU A 153 4.63 -6.06 -14.98
CA LEU A 153 4.62 -7.07 -16.05
C LEU A 153 3.77 -8.30 -15.67
N THR A 154 3.86 -8.74 -14.41
CA THR A 154 3.01 -9.84 -13.91
C THR A 154 1.54 -9.45 -13.95
N ALA A 155 1.20 -8.28 -13.39
CA ALA A 155 -0.18 -7.79 -13.39
C ALA A 155 -0.73 -7.64 -14.82
N LEU A 156 0.05 -7.04 -15.72
CA LEU A 156 -0.30 -6.88 -17.13
C LEU A 156 -0.56 -8.21 -17.82
N LEU A 157 0.29 -9.22 -17.60
CA LEU A 157 0.10 -10.56 -18.17
C LEU A 157 -1.24 -11.16 -17.75
N PHE A 158 -1.57 -11.16 -16.46
CA PHE A 158 -2.87 -11.65 -15.97
C PHE A 158 -4.05 -10.80 -16.47
N CYS A 159 -3.90 -9.47 -16.51
CA CYS A 159 -4.91 -8.57 -17.07
C CYS A 159 -5.18 -8.82 -18.55
N VAL A 160 -4.16 -9.17 -19.34
CA VAL A 160 -4.32 -9.56 -20.76
C VAL A 160 -4.99 -10.93 -20.86
N VAL A 161 -4.49 -11.93 -20.14
CA VAL A 161 -4.98 -13.32 -20.16
C VAL A 161 -6.44 -13.43 -19.69
N ILE A 162 -6.86 -12.63 -18.71
CA ILE A 162 -8.21 -12.66 -18.14
C ILE A 162 -9.11 -11.58 -18.77
N GLY A 163 -8.60 -10.37 -18.94
CA GLY A 163 -9.36 -9.21 -19.39
C GLY A 163 -9.73 -9.25 -20.87
N LEU A 164 -8.85 -9.73 -21.77
CA LEU A 164 -9.19 -9.83 -23.19
C LEU A 164 -10.30 -10.86 -23.46
N PRO A 165 -10.25 -12.11 -22.96
CA PRO A 165 -11.34 -13.07 -23.18
C PRO A 165 -12.67 -12.60 -22.59
N MET A 166 -12.66 -11.99 -21.39
CA MET A 166 -13.88 -11.41 -20.82
C MET A 166 -14.40 -10.24 -21.67
N GLY A 167 -13.53 -9.34 -22.16
CA GLY A 167 -13.90 -8.27 -23.07
C GLY A 167 -14.54 -8.77 -24.36
N ILE A 168 -13.97 -9.81 -24.99
CA ILE A 168 -14.51 -10.46 -26.18
C ILE A 168 -15.88 -11.08 -25.90
N TRP A 169 -16.07 -11.73 -24.75
CA TRP A 169 -17.34 -12.32 -24.35
C TRP A 169 -18.42 -11.26 -24.09
N LEU A 170 -18.09 -10.19 -23.35
CA LEU A 170 -18.99 -9.07 -23.08
C LEU A 170 -19.40 -8.34 -24.36
N ALA A 171 -18.50 -8.19 -25.33
CA ALA A 171 -18.79 -7.57 -26.63
C ALA A 171 -19.85 -8.35 -27.44
N ARG A 172 -19.92 -9.67 -27.26
CA ARG A 172 -20.89 -10.55 -27.94
C ARG A 172 -22.22 -10.71 -27.19
N SER A 173 -22.27 -10.40 -25.88
CA SER A 173 -23.46 -10.64 -25.04
C SER A 173 -23.89 -9.38 -24.28
N PRO A 174 -24.90 -8.64 -24.79
CA PRO A 174 -25.46 -7.47 -24.10
C PRO A 174 -25.99 -7.76 -22.69
N ARG A 175 -26.50 -8.99 -22.46
CA ARG A 175 -26.96 -9.43 -21.13
C ARG A 175 -25.80 -9.61 -20.16
N ALA A 176 -24.72 -10.28 -20.58
CA ALA A 176 -23.52 -10.42 -19.75
C ALA A 176 -22.89 -9.05 -19.46
N ALA A 177 -22.79 -8.18 -20.46
CA ALA A 177 -22.30 -6.82 -20.29
C ALA A 177 -23.13 -6.02 -19.27
N LYS A 178 -24.47 -6.13 -19.27
CA LYS A 178 -25.33 -5.45 -18.29
C LYS A 178 -25.12 -5.93 -16.85
N ILE A 179 -24.81 -7.21 -16.65
CA ILE A 179 -24.58 -7.81 -15.32
C ILE A 179 -23.15 -7.49 -14.81
N VAL A 180 -22.15 -7.54 -15.69
CA VAL A 180 -20.74 -7.37 -15.31
C VAL A 180 -20.33 -5.91 -15.17
N ARG A 181 -20.96 -4.97 -15.90
CA ARG A 181 -20.64 -3.53 -15.81
C ARG A 181 -20.64 -2.98 -14.37
N PRO A 182 -21.69 -3.17 -13.54
CA PRO A 182 -21.67 -2.70 -12.15
C PRO A 182 -20.48 -3.20 -11.31
N LEU A 183 -20.01 -4.43 -11.56
CA LEU A 183 -18.83 -4.97 -10.88
C LEU A 183 -17.56 -4.23 -11.33
N LEU A 184 -17.40 -3.98 -12.63
CA LEU A 184 -16.27 -3.21 -13.17
C LEU A 184 -16.30 -1.75 -12.71
N ASP A 185 -17.49 -1.19 -12.51
CA ASP A 185 -17.70 0.17 -12.00
C ASP A 185 -17.32 0.24 -10.50
N ALA A 186 -17.68 -0.78 -9.70
CA ALA A 186 -17.26 -0.91 -8.30
C ALA A 186 -15.73 -1.07 -8.15
N MET A 187 -15.11 -1.90 -8.98
CA MET A 187 -13.64 -2.12 -9.00
C MET A 187 -12.84 -0.83 -9.29
N GLN A 188 -13.44 0.17 -9.94
CA GLN A 188 -12.80 1.46 -10.20
C GLN A 188 -13.13 2.56 -9.19
N THR A 189 -14.30 2.48 -8.54
CA THR A 189 -14.79 3.55 -7.64
C THR A 189 -14.44 3.31 -6.18
N THR A 190 -14.11 2.08 -5.78
CA THR A 190 -13.65 1.77 -4.42
C THR A 190 -12.21 2.27 -4.17
N PRO A 191 -11.96 3.06 -3.11
CA PRO A 191 -10.61 3.53 -2.78
C PRO A 191 -9.67 2.37 -2.42
N ALA A 192 -8.40 2.48 -2.81
CA ALA A 192 -7.45 1.36 -2.74
C ALA A 192 -7.25 0.80 -1.31
N PHE A 193 -7.27 1.66 -0.30
CA PHE A 193 -7.10 1.26 1.09
C PHE A 193 -8.21 0.32 1.60
N VAL A 194 -9.43 0.44 1.07
CA VAL A 194 -10.60 -0.34 1.52
C VAL A 194 -10.43 -1.83 1.18
N TYR A 195 -9.96 -2.14 -0.03
CA TYR A 195 -9.74 -3.53 -0.44
C TYR A 195 -8.35 -4.07 -0.07
N LEU A 196 -7.36 -3.21 0.22
CA LEU A 196 -6.00 -3.63 0.55
C LEU A 196 -5.97 -4.51 1.82
N VAL A 197 -6.68 -4.09 2.87
CA VAL A 197 -6.73 -4.80 4.16
C VAL A 197 -7.19 -6.27 4.00
N PRO A 198 -8.40 -6.56 3.45
CA PRO A 198 -8.84 -7.95 3.27
C PRO A 198 -7.96 -8.72 2.26
N ILE A 199 -7.40 -8.07 1.23
CA ILE A 199 -6.47 -8.75 0.30
C ILE A 199 -5.20 -9.22 1.04
N VAL A 200 -4.62 -8.41 1.93
CA VAL A 200 -3.45 -8.81 2.72
C VAL A 200 -3.80 -9.91 3.73
N MET A 201 -5.00 -9.92 4.31
CA MET A 201 -5.47 -11.01 5.18
C MET A 201 -5.62 -12.34 4.41
N LEU A 202 -6.18 -12.30 3.18
CA LEU A 202 -6.42 -13.48 2.34
C LEU A 202 -5.13 -14.03 1.71
N PHE A 203 -4.34 -13.17 1.07
CA PHE A 203 -3.13 -13.55 0.33
C PHE A 203 -1.86 -13.57 1.20
N GLY A 204 -1.91 -13.00 2.41
CA GLY A 204 -0.73 -12.81 3.27
C GLY A 204 0.11 -11.60 2.84
N ILE A 205 1.19 -11.33 3.59
CA ILE A 205 2.12 -10.24 3.28
C ILE A 205 3.01 -10.61 2.07
N GLY A 206 3.45 -9.60 1.32
CA GLY A 206 4.47 -9.71 0.27
C GLY A 206 4.09 -8.95 -1.00
N ASN A 207 4.79 -9.27 -2.10
CA ASN A 207 4.63 -8.60 -3.38
C ASN A 207 3.35 -9.03 -4.14
N VAL A 208 2.86 -10.26 -3.94
CA VAL A 208 1.66 -10.80 -4.63
C VAL A 208 0.37 -10.00 -4.36
N PRO A 209 0.03 -9.61 -3.12
CA PRO A 209 -1.05 -8.66 -2.85
C PRO A 209 -1.02 -7.40 -3.73
N GLY A 210 0.17 -6.82 -3.95
CA GLY A 210 0.37 -5.67 -4.83
C GLY A 210 -0.01 -5.97 -6.28
N VAL A 211 0.41 -7.13 -6.80
CA VAL A 211 0.00 -7.61 -8.14
C VAL A 211 -1.52 -7.77 -8.23
N VAL A 212 -2.15 -8.40 -7.23
CA VAL A 212 -3.61 -8.64 -7.21
C VAL A 212 -4.39 -7.32 -7.18
N VAL A 213 -3.95 -6.35 -6.36
CA VAL A 213 -4.50 -4.98 -6.33
C VAL A 213 -4.38 -4.30 -7.70
N THR A 214 -3.20 -4.36 -8.32
CA THR A 214 -2.98 -3.78 -9.67
C THR A 214 -3.87 -4.46 -10.72
N ILE A 215 -4.06 -5.78 -10.64
CA ILE A 215 -4.96 -6.53 -11.53
C ILE A 215 -6.42 -6.06 -11.39
N ILE A 216 -6.90 -5.89 -10.15
CA ILE A 216 -8.27 -5.41 -9.87
C ILE A 216 -8.48 -4.02 -10.46
N PHE A 217 -7.50 -3.11 -10.34
CA PHE A 217 -7.62 -1.76 -10.87
C PHE A 217 -7.49 -1.69 -12.41
N ALA A 218 -6.62 -2.51 -13.01
CA ALA A 218 -6.33 -2.50 -14.44
C ALA A 218 -7.26 -3.38 -15.30
N LEU A 219 -7.98 -4.35 -14.72
CA LEU A 219 -8.96 -5.17 -15.45
C LEU A 219 -10.11 -4.35 -16.08
N PRO A 220 -10.84 -3.48 -15.34
CA PRO A 220 -11.96 -2.72 -15.87
C PRO A 220 -11.67 -1.90 -17.14
N PRO A 221 -10.59 -1.09 -17.25
CA PRO A 221 -10.31 -0.36 -18.49
C PRO A 221 -9.97 -1.30 -19.65
N ILE A 222 -9.20 -2.38 -19.43
CA ILE A 222 -8.86 -3.35 -20.49
C ILE A 222 -10.11 -4.02 -21.05
N ILE A 223 -11.03 -4.47 -20.19
CA ILE A 223 -12.31 -5.07 -20.61
C ILE A 223 -13.15 -4.06 -21.40
N ARG A 224 -13.31 -2.83 -20.89
CA ARG A 224 -14.12 -1.79 -21.56
C ARG A 224 -13.54 -1.39 -22.91
N LEU A 225 -12.23 -1.18 -23.02
CA LEU A 225 -11.56 -0.85 -24.27
C LEU A 225 -11.66 -2.00 -25.29
N THR A 226 -11.57 -3.25 -24.84
CA THR A 226 -11.79 -4.43 -25.68
C THR A 226 -13.23 -4.48 -26.22
N VAL A 227 -14.23 -4.25 -25.36
CA VAL A 227 -15.65 -4.19 -25.76
C VAL A 227 -15.89 -3.07 -26.78
N LEU A 228 -15.34 -1.88 -26.54
CA LEU A 228 -15.46 -0.73 -27.44
C LEU A 228 -14.81 -1.01 -28.79
N GLY A 229 -13.56 -1.48 -28.81
CA GLY A 229 -12.84 -1.80 -30.04
C GLY A 229 -13.56 -2.84 -30.91
N ILE A 230 -14.09 -3.91 -30.31
CA ILE A 230 -14.88 -4.91 -31.05
C ILE A 230 -16.22 -4.33 -31.55
N SER A 231 -16.82 -3.40 -30.80
CA SER A 231 -18.10 -2.78 -31.16
C SER A 231 -17.99 -1.69 -32.21
N GLN A 232 -16.80 -1.11 -32.42
CA GLN A 232 -16.50 -0.07 -33.42
C GLN A 232 -16.17 -0.63 -34.81
N VAL A 233 -15.89 -1.92 -34.94
CA VAL A 233 -15.59 -2.60 -36.22
C VAL A 233 -16.87 -3.30 -36.74
N ARG A 234 -17.99 -2.57 -36.78
CA ARG A 234 -19.30 -3.08 -37.20
C ARG A 234 -20.11 -2.04 -37.95
#